data_AF-A0A0D2K954-F1
#
_entry.id   AF-A0A0D2K954-F1
#
_cell.length_a   1.000
_cell.length_b   1.000
_cell.length_c   1.000
_cell.angle_alpha   90.00
_cell.angle_beta   90.00
_cell.angle_gamma   90.00
#
_symmetry.space_group_name_H-M   'P 1'
#
loop_
_entity.id
_entity.type
_entity.pdbx_description
1 polymer ?
#
loop_
_entity_poly.entity_id
_entity_poly.type
_entity_poly.pdbx_seq_one_letter_code
_entity_poly.pdbx_strand_id
1 'polypeptide(L)'
;MCRAWRTTTVFKALPLWRLYSAKTGSLEPEYAAAREWYSKLTTLQSLRNVGEVTYARSSGPGGQNVNKVNSKAQLRIPIDSLLPLIPVVLHQGVLSSRYYAEKSSTLIIQADESRKAQANKDACFRKLNELILDVYKHTVPGETTDEQKEKVKRLQKSEDEARLKRKKLQSSKKQSRSKGDMD
;
A
#
# COMPACT_ATOMS: atom_id res chain seq x y z
N MET A 1 65.17 15.06 -34.63
CA MET A 1 63.92 14.46 -35.13
C MET A 1 63.00 14.18 -33.94
N CYS A 2 62.01 15.03 -33.68
CA CYS A 2 61.10 14.94 -32.53
C CYS A 2 59.91 14.02 -32.84
N ARG A 3 59.65 13.03 -31.97
CA ARG A 3 58.44 12.20 -32.01
C ARG A 3 57.38 12.79 -31.10
N ALA A 4 56.30 13.31 -31.69
CA ALA A 4 55.11 13.75 -30.98
C ALA A 4 54.29 12.55 -30.49
N TRP A 5 54.04 12.46 -29.18
CA TRP A 5 53.11 11.49 -28.61
C TRP A 5 51.72 12.13 -28.54
N ARG A 6 50.74 11.53 -29.24
CA ARG A 6 49.33 11.92 -29.15
C ARG A 6 48.76 11.38 -27.83
N THR A 7 48.33 12.27 -26.96
CA THR A 7 47.57 11.92 -25.76
C THR A 7 46.10 11.67 -26.15
N THR A 8 45.74 10.40 -26.30
CA THR A 8 44.33 10.03 -26.50
C THR A 8 43.59 10.14 -25.17
N THR A 9 42.87 11.25 -24.97
CA THR A 9 41.97 11.43 -23.83
C THR A 9 40.81 10.45 -23.95
N VAL A 10 40.88 9.33 -23.23
CA VAL A 10 39.76 8.39 -23.12
C VAL A 10 38.71 9.03 -22.21
N PHE A 11 37.67 9.61 -22.81
CA PHE A 11 36.44 9.96 -22.10
C PHE A 11 35.82 8.67 -21.55
N LYS A 12 35.98 8.43 -20.25
CA LYS A 12 35.30 7.32 -19.56
C LYS A 12 33.80 7.65 -19.50
N ALA A 13 33.02 7.04 -20.38
CA ALA A 13 31.57 7.02 -20.28
C ALA A 13 31.19 6.44 -18.90
N LEU A 14 30.52 7.27 -18.08
CA LEU A 14 29.97 6.81 -16.81
C LEU A 14 28.83 5.82 -17.11
N PRO A 15 28.80 4.64 -16.45
CA PRO A 15 27.80 3.63 -16.75
C PRO A 15 26.40 4.05 -16.27
N LEU A 16 25.41 3.78 -17.11
CA LEU A 16 23.99 4.18 -16.98
C LEU A 16 23.27 3.68 -15.73
N TRP A 17 23.86 2.76 -14.95
CA TRP A 17 23.22 2.25 -13.72
C TRP A 17 23.22 3.26 -12.57
N ARG A 18 23.97 4.38 -12.68
CA ARG A 18 24.04 5.41 -11.62
C ARG A 18 22.84 6.37 -11.57
N LEU A 19 21.83 6.16 -12.41
CA LEU A 19 20.58 6.93 -12.42
C LEU A 19 19.42 6.26 -11.67
N TYR A 20 19.62 5.08 -11.06
CA TYR A 20 18.67 4.53 -10.09
C TYR A 20 18.76 5.24 -8.72
N SER A 21 18.70 6.56 -8.73
CA SER A 21 18.16 7.33 -7.61
C SER A 21 16.92 8.03 -8.14
N ALA A 22 16.00 7.22 -8.67
CA ALA A 22 14.66 7.71 -8.93
C ALA A 22 14.06 8.01 -7.55
N LYS A 23 13.85 9.30 -7.29
CA LYS A 23 12.90 9.79 -6.30
C LYS A 23 11.68 8.88 -6.33
N THR A 24 11.57 7.95 -5.40
CA THR A 24 10.28 7.44 -4.97
C THR A 24 9.55 8.69 -4.49
N GLY A 25 8.53 9.14 -5.23
CA GLY A 25 7.60 10.12 -4.68
C GLY A 25 7.19 9.58 -3.33
N SER A 26 7.56 10.27 -2.25
CA SER A 26 7.33 9.76 -0.91
C SER A 26 5.83 9.60 -0.77
N LEU A 27 5.34 8.36 -0.71
CA LEU A 27 3.95 8.03 -0.36
C LEU A 27 3.70 8.20 1.14
N GLU A 28 4.75 8.52 1.91
CA GLU A 28 4.70 8.83 3.35
C GLU A 28 3.63 9.86 3.79
N PRO A 29 3.43 11.02 3.12
CA PRO A 29 2.37 11.95 3.53
C PRO A 29 0.97 11.39 3.28
N GLU A 30 0.79 10.58 2.23
CA GLU A 30 -0.50 9.93 1.95
C GLU A 30 -0.80 8.80 2.96
N TYR A 31 0.23 8.02 3.33
CA TYR A 31 0.11 7.03 4.40
C TYR A 31 -0.14 7.67 5.76
N ALA A 32 0.50 8.81 6.07
CA ALA A 32 0.24 9.57 7.29
C ALA A 32 -1.22 10.06 7.36
N ALA A 33 -1.74 10.64 6.27
CA ALA A 33 -3.14 11.03 6.17
C ALA A 33 -4.10 9.84 6.38
N ALA A 34 -3.74 8.66 5.85
CA ALA A 34 -4.53 7.45 6.05
C ALA A 34 -4.52 6.96 7.51
N ARG A 35 -3.37 7.06 8.20
CA ARG A 35 -3.26 6.72 9.63
C ARG A 35 -4.10 7.65 10.51
N GLU A 36 -4.04 8.95 10.25
CA GLU A 36 -4.86 9.93 10.97
C GLU A 36 -6.35 9.70 10.73
N TRP A 37 -6.73 9.44 9.48
CA TRP A 37 -8.11 9.10 9.13
C TRP A 37 -8.59 7.84 9.86
N TYR A 38 -7.75 6.80 9.91
CA TYR A 38 -8.06 5.56 10.60
C TYR A 38 -8.27 5.75 12.12
N SER A 39 -7.45 6.59 12.75
CA SER A 39 -7.63 6.97 14.16
C SER A 39 -8.98 7.65 14.39
N LYS A 40 -9.34 8.61 13.53
CA LYS A 40 -10.63 9.32 13.58
C LYS A 40 -11.82 8.39 13.31
N LEU A 41 -11.67 7.43 12.40
CA LEU A 41 -12.72 6.45 12.05
C LEU A 41 -13.12 5.60 13.25
N THR A 42 -12.17 5.23 14.11
CA THR A 42 -12.46 4.41 15.31
C THR A 42 -13.35 5.16 16.30
N THR A 43 -13.15 6.47 16.44
CA THR A 43 -13.96 7.34 17.31
C THR A 43 -15.35 7.63 16.71
N LEU A 44 -15.46 7.61 15.39
CA LEU A 44 -16.68 7.96 14.67
C LEU A 44 -17.34 6.72 14.07
N GLN A 45 -18.49 6.30 14.60
CA GLN A 45 -19.42 5.37 13.92
C GLN A 45 -20.07 6.00 12.65
N SER A 46 -19.25 6.68 11.86
CA SER A 46 -19.57 7.56 10.73
C SER A 46 -20.08 6.80 9.52
N LEU A 47 -19.66 5.55 9.33
CA LEU A 47 -20.04 4.77 8.15
C LEU A 47 -21.46 4.19 8.18
N ARG A 48 -22.23 4.41 9.26
CA ARG A 48 -23.61 3.89 9.39
C ARG A 48 -24.60 4.48 8.39
N ASN A 49 -24.29 5.63 7.79
CA ASN A 49 -25.21 6.34 6.91
C ASN A 49 -24.66 6.59 5.50
N VAL A 50 -23.59 5.89 5.10
CA VAL A 50 -22.85 6.14 3.85
C VAL A 50 -23.51 5.48 2.62
N GLY A 51 -24.74 4.98 2.74
CA GLY A 51 -25.43 4.39 1.60
C GLY A 51 -26.90 4.05 1.86
N GLU A 52 -27.52 3.50 0.82
CA GLU A 52 -28.93 3.14 0.83
C GLU A 52 -29.09 1.67 1.23
N VAL A 53 -29.97 1.42 2.19
CA VAL A 53 -30.30 0.07 2.63
C VAL A 53 -31.64 -0.34 2.01
N THR A 54 -31.59 -1.42 1.23
CA THR A 54 -32.78 -2.04 0.66
C THR A 54 -33.01 -3.40 1.30
N TYR A 55 -34.27 -3.79 1.45
CA TYR A 55 -34.63 -5.07 2.03
C TYR A 55 -35.21 -5.99 0.96
N ALA A 56 -34.82 -7.26 1.04
CA ALA A 56 -35.26 -8.31 0.13
C ALA A 56 -35.65 -9.56 0.93
N ARG A 57 -36.20 -10.55 0.23
CA ARG A 57 -36.47 -11.87 0.81
C ARG A 57 -35.16 -12.65 0.96
N SER A 58 -35.04 -13.41 2.05
CA SER A 58 -33.91 -14.33 2.24
C SER A 58 -34.01 -15.50 1.27
N SER A 59 -32.87 -16.06 0.88
CA SER A 59 -32.81 -17.14 -0.13
C SER A 59 -32.87 -18.54 0.48
N GLY A 60 -33.21 -18.66 1.77
CA GLY A 60 -33.16 -19.91 2.52
C GLY A 60 -34.29 -20.90 2.16
N PRO A 61 -34.16 -22.18 2.59
CA PRO A 61 -35.16 -23.21 2.34
C PRO A 61 -36.54 -22.78 2.87
N GLY A 62 -37.54 -22.90 2.00
CA GLY A 62 -38.86 -22.29 2.16
C GLY A 62 -39.56 -22.66 3.47
N GLY A 63 -39.91 -21.63 4.24
CA GLY A 63 -40.78 -21.71 5.40
C GLY A 63 -41.69 -20.48 5.46
N GLN A 64 -42.74 -20.52 6.29
CA GLN A 64 -43.74 -19.44 6.35
C GLN A 64 -43.12 -18.04 6.56
N ASN A 65 -42.05 -17.94 7.35
CA ASN A 65 -41.35 -16.68 7.59
C ASN A 65 -40.51 -16.20 6.39
N VAL A 66 -39.86 -17.11 5.65
CA VAL A 66 -39.00 -16.78 4.50
C VAL A 66 -39.83 -16.17 3.35
N ASN A 67 -41.03 -16.70 3.14
CA ASN A 67 -41.92 -16.24 2.06
C ASN A 67 -42.69 -14.97 2.40
N LYS A 68 -42.72 -14.54 3.66
CA LYS A 68 -43.56 -13.41 4.11
C LYS A 68 -42.76 -12.17 4.51
N VAL A 69 -41.54 -12.32 5.04
CA VAL A 69 -40.80 -11.22 5.65
C VAL A 69 -39.55 -10.87 4.84
N ASN A 70 -39.40 -9.60 4.49
CA ASN A 70 -38.19 -9.06 3.86
C ASN A 70 -37.10 -8.86 4.92
N SER A 71 -36.46 -9.96 5.35
CA SER A 71 -35.43 -9.93 6.38
C SER A 71 -34.02 -9.65 5.84
N LYS A 72 -33.72 -10.03 4.59
CA LYS A 72 -32.38 -9.81 3.99
C LYS A 72 -32.15 -8.31 3.79
N ALA A 73 -31.01 -7.81 4.25
CA ALA A 73 -30.58 -6.44 4.01
C ALA A 73 -29.52 -6.41 2.91
N GLN A 74 -29.61 -5.42 2.03
CA GLN A 74 -28.62 -5.11 1.01
C GLN A 74 -28.24 -3.63 1.15
N LEU A 75 -26.98 -3.38 1.46
CA LEU A 75 -26.38 -2.05 1.50
C LEU A 75 -25.78 -1.76 0.13
N ARG A 76 -26.28 -0.70 -0.52
CA ARG A 76 -25.76 -0.16 -1.78
C ARG A 76 -25.07 1.16 -1.50
N ILE A 77 -23.80 1.25 -1.89
CA ILE A 77 -23.00 2.45 -1.71
C ILE A 77 -22.41 2.83 -3.07
N PRO A 78 -22.86 3.95 -3.67
CA PRO A 78 -22.22 4.48 -4.86
C PRO A 78 -20.76 4.84 -4.57
N ILE A 79 -19.83 4.39 -5.41
CA ILE A 79 -18.40 4.64 -5.19
C ILE A 79 -18.11 6.15 -5.18
N ASP A 80 -18.80 6.94 -6.00
CA ASP A 80 -18.63 8.40 -6.06
C ASP A 80 -18.91 9.09 -4.72
N SER A 81 -19.83 8.54 -3.93
CA SER A 81 -20.14 9.05 -2.58
C SER A 81 -19.15 8.57 -1.52
N LEU A 82 -18.51 7.43 -1.76
CA LEU A 82 -17.62 6.75 -0.81
C LEU A 82 -16.17 7.25 -0.92
N LEU A 83 -15.65 7.42 -2.14
CA LEU A 83 -14.25 7.82 -2.36
C LEU A 83 -13.85 9.12 -1.65
N PRO A 84 -14.67 10.19 -1.61
CA PRO A 84 -14.31 11.43 -0.91
C PRO A 84 -14.18 11.24 0.61
N LEU A 85 -14.82 10.22 1.18
CA LEU A 85 -14.80 9.93 2.61
C LEU A 85 -13.57 9.11 3.03
N ILE A 86 -12.85 8.51 2.09
CA ILE A 86 -11.75 7.58 2.34
C ILE A 86 -10.44 8.14 1.74
N PRO A 87 -9.28 7.99 2.40
CA PRO A 87 -7.97 8.32 1.83
C PRO A 87 -7.73 7.66 0.46
N VAL A 88 -7.06 8.39 -0.44
CA VAL A 88 -6.78 7.97 -1.82
C VAL A 88 -6.05 6.64 -1.90
N VAL A 89 -5.13 6.39 -0.96
CA VAL A 89 -4.38 5.12 -0.89
C VAL A 89 -5.30 3.90 -0.79
N LEU A 90 -6.47 4.03 -0.15
CA LEU A 90 -7.39 2.91 0.05
C LEU A 90 -8.34 2.69 -1.14
N HIS A 91 -8.43 3.65 -2.08
CA HIS A 91 -9.37 3.60 -3.20
C HIS A 91 -9.19 2.33 -4.04
N GLN A 92 -7.94 2.01 -4.38
CA GLN A 92 -7.62 0.82 -5.18
C GLN A 92 -8.01 -0.47 -4.46
N GLY A 93 -7.76 -0.56 -3.16
CA GLY A 93 -8.14 -1.74 -2.37
C GLY A 93 -9.65 -1.94 -2.31
N VAL A 94 -10.42 -0.85 -2.15
CA VAL A 94 -11.90 -0.92 -2.16
C VAL A 94 -12.43 -1.33 -3.53
N LEU A 95 -11.88 -0.80 -4.61
CA LEU A 95 -12.27 -1.15 -5.98
C LEU A 95 -11.90 -2.59 -6.35
N SER A 96 -10.83 -3.13 -5.77
CA SER A 96 -10.43 -4.54 -5.96
C SER A 96 -11.26 -5.54 -5.14
N SER A 97 -12.17 -5.05 -4.28
CA SER A 97 -12.92 -5.89 -3.35
C SER A 97 -13.98 -6.75 -4.04
N ARG A 98 -14.28 -7.91 -3.44
CA ARG A 98 -15.34 -8.82 -3.90
C ARG A 98 -16.75 -8.20 -3.92
N TYR A 99 -16.95 -7.12 -3.17
CA TYR A 99 -18.24 -6.47 -3.03
C TYR A 99 -18.45 -5.37 -4.08
N TYR A 100 -17.40 -5.01 -4.82
CA TYR A 100 -17.49 -3.99 -5.85
C TYR A 100 -18.14 -4.55 -7.10
N ALA A 101 -19.22 -3.91 -7.53
CA ALA A 101 -19.88 -4.20 -8.80
C ALA A 101 -19.43 -3.19 -9.85
N GLU A 102 -18.52 -3.63 -10.73
CA GLU A 102 -17.90 -2.79 -11.76
C GLU A 102 -18.92 -2.16 -12.72
N LYS A 103 -19.94 -2.93 -13.14
CA LYS A 103 -20.97 -2.47 -14.09
C LYS A 103 -21.81 -1.30 -13.59
N SER A 104 -22.04 -1.23 -12.29
CA SER A 104 -22.90 -0.21 -11.67
C SER A 104 -22.10 0.75 -10.79
N SER A 105 -20.77 0.69 -10.83
CA SER A 105 -19.87 1.49 -9.98
C SER A 105 -20.33 1.61 -8.52
N THR A 106 -20.84 0.51 -7.97
CA THR A 106 -21.49 0.49 -6.64
C THR A 106 -20.90 -0.64 -5.80
N LEU A 107 -20.64 -0.38 -4.53
CA LEU A 107 -20.31 -1.40 -3.56
C LEU A 107 -21.60 -2.01 -3.01
N ILE A 108 -21.78 -3.32 -3.18
CA ILE A 108 -22.99 -4.04 -2.78
C ILE A 108 -22.64 -5.07 -1.71
N ILE A 109 -23.15 -4.86 -0.50
CA ILE A 109 -22.93 -5.75 0.64
C ILE A 109 -24.27 -6.30 1.13
N GLN A 110 -24.38 -7.62 1.24
CA GLN A 110 -25.63 -8.29 1.62
C GLN A 110 -25.45 -9.13 2.88
N ALA A 111 -26.50 -9.20 3.70
CA ALA A 111 -26.56 -10.05 4.88
C ALA A 111 -27.98 -10.58 5.12
N ASP A 112 -28.07 -11.88 5.42
CA ASP A 112 -29.31 -12.60 5.75
C ASP A 112 -29.11 -13.62 6.89
N GLU A 113 -28.19 -13.32 7.81
CA GLU A 113 -27.82 -14.18 8.94
C GLU A 113 -28.93 -14.30 10.00
N SER A 114 -29.73 -13.24 10.19
CA SER A 114 -30.77 -13.17 11.22
C SER A 114 -32.18 -13.09 10.63
N ARG A 115 -33.17 -13.46 11.45
CA ARG A 115 -34.59 -13.22 11.14
C ARG A 115 -34.99 -11.73 11.25
N LYS A 116 -34.20 -10.90 11.94
CA LYS A 116 -34.49 -9.49 12.17
C LYS A 116 -33.81 -8.63 11.10
N ALA A 117 -34.59 -7.84 10.36
CA ALA A 117 -34.09 -6.95 9.31
C ALA A 117 -33.04 -5.94 9.85
N GLN A 118 -33.28 -5.38 11.03
CA GLN A 118 -32.34 -4.44 11.67
C GLN A 118 -30.99 -5.10 12.00
N ALA A 119 -31.00 -6.34 12.50
CA ALA A 119 -29.76 -7.07 12.79
C ALA A 119 -28.96 -7.35 11.49
N ASN A 120 -29.66 -7.65 10.39
CA ASN A 120 -29.01 -7.82 9.09
C ASN A 120 -28.46 -6.50 8.52
N LYS A 121 -29.17 -5.38 8.75
CA LYS A 121 -28.66 -4.04 8.43
C LYS A 121 -27.35 -3.77 9.17
N ASP A 122 -27.31 -4.02 10.48
CA ASP A 122 -26.10 -3.84 11.29
C ASP A 122 -24.97 -4.77 10.84
N ALA A 123 -25.28 -6.00 10.43
CA ALA A 123 -24.31 -6.92 9.86
C ALA A 123 -23.71 -6.44 8.53
N CYS A 124 -24.48 -5.79 7.65
CA CYS A 124 -23.96 -5.16 6.43
C CYS A 124 -22.92 -4.07 6.76
N PHE A 125 -23.19 -3.21 7.73
CA PHE A 125 -22.24 -2.17 8.15
C PHE A 125 -21.00 -2.74 8.82
N ARG A 126 -21.15 -3.81 9.61
CA ARG A 126 -19.99 -4.54 10.17
C ARG A 126 -19.08 -5.05 9.05
N LYS A 127 -19.64 -5.71 8.03
CA LYS A 127 -18.89 -6.21 6.87
C LYS A 127 -18.22 -5.10 6.07
N LEU A 128 -18.86 -3.94 5.94
CA LEU A 128 -18.25 -2.76 5.32
C LEU A 128 -17.01 -2.29 6.10
N ASN A 129 -17.13 -2.20 7.43
CA ASN A 129 -16.02 -1.78 8.28
C ASN A 129 -14.87 -2.78 8.21
N GLU A 130 -15.16 -4.09 8.26
CA GLU A 130 -14.18 -5.17 8.10
C GLU A 130 -13.44 -5.05 6.76
N LEU A 131 -14.16 -4.82 5.66
CA LEU A 131 -13.54 -4.63 4.35
C LEU A 131 -12.54 -3.46 4.36
N ILE A 132 -12.95 -2.31 4.89
CA ILE A 132 -12.12 -1.10 4.93
C ILE A 132 -10.89 -1.33 5.83
N LEU A 133 -11.07 -2.02 6.96
CA LEU A 133 -10.00 -2.40 7.87
C LEU A 133 -8.96 -3.30 7.20
N ASP A 134 -9.42 -4.30 6.46
CA ASP A 134 -8.55 -5.25 5.77
C ASP A 134 -7.78 -4.54 4.65
N VAL A 135 -8.44 -3.67 3.88
CA VAL A 135 -7.79 -2.84 2.86
C VAL A 135 -6.75 -1.91 3.48
N TYR A 136 -7.05 -1.28 4.61
CA TYR A 136 -6.11 -0.42 5.33
C TYR A 136 -4.86 -1.18 5.78
N LYS A 137 -5.04 -2.34 6.42
CA LYS A 137 -3.92 -3.17 6.91
C LYS A 137 -3.02 -3.66 5.78
N HIS A 138 -3.59 -3.96 4.62
CA HIS A 138 -2.82 -4.41 3.47
C HIS A 138 -2.07 -3.27 2.77
N THR A 139 -2.67 -2.08 2.73
CA THR A 139 -2.16 -0.95 1.93
C THR A 139 -1.18 -0.08 2.71
N VAL A 140 -1.50 0.22 3.97
CA VAL A 140 -0.73 1.16 4.78
C VAL A 140 0.31 0.38 5.58
N PRO A 141 1.60 0.51 5.26
CA PRO A 141 2.63 -0.12 6.07
C PRO A 141 2.57 0.46 7.49
N GLY A 142 2.77 -0.39 8.49
CA GLY A 142 2.92 0.04 9.87
C GLY A 142 4.03 1.08 10.01
N GLU A 143 3.90 1.97 10.99
CA GLU A 143 4.98 2.91 11.29
C GLU A 143 6.24 2.13 11.66
N THR A 144 7.33 2.39 10.93
CA THR A 144 8.62 1.81 11.27
C THR A 144 9.01 2.35 12.64
N THR A 145 9.25 1.46 13.60
CA THR A 145 9.68 1.88 14.95
C THR A 145 11.02 2.59 14.84
N ASP A 146 11.30 3.53 15.75
CA ASP A 146 12.54 4.30 15.68
C ASP A 146 13.77 3.40 15.80
N GLU A 147 13.68 2.33 16.60
CA GLU A 147 14.69 1.26 16.68
C GLU A 147 14.95 0.58 15.33
N GLN A 148 13.90 0.29 14.55
CA GLN A 148 14.04 -0.28 13.21
C GLN A 148 14.73 0.71 12.26
N LYS A 149 14.39 2.01 12.32
CA LYS A 149 15.06 3.05 11.53
C LYS A 149 16.54 3.14 11.87
N GLU A 150 16.88 3.12 13.16
CA GLU A 150 18.27 3.14 13.62
C GLU A 150 19.06 1.89 13.19
N LYS A 151 18.43 0.71 13.28
CA LYS A 151 19.03 -0.54 12.80
C LYS A 151 19.35 -0.47 11.30
N VAL A 152 18.42 0.03 10.48
CA VAL A 152 18.63 0.21 9.03
C VAL A 152 19.79 1.18 8.77
N LYS A 153 19.83 2.33 9.47
CA LYS A 153 20.94 3.30 9.36
C LYS A 153 22.29 2.68 9.73
N ARG A 154 22.34 1.88 10.80
CA ARG A 154 23.55 1.18 11.23
C ARG A 154 24.03 0.18 10.16
N LEU A 155 23.12 -0.59 9.58
CA LEU A 155 23.44 -1.55 8.52
C LEU A 155 23.99 -0.84 7.27
N GLN A 156 23.33 0.23 6.82
CA GLN A 156 23.79 1.05 5.69
C GLN A 156 25.20 1.59 5.94
N LYS A 157 25.46 2.16 7.13
CA LYS A 157 26.79 2.64 7.51
C LYS A 157 27.84 1.52 7.45
N SER A 158 27.53 0.35 7.97
CA SER A 158 28.44 -0.79 7.95
C SER A 158 28.75 -1.29 6.52
N GLU A 159 27.76 -1.28 5.63
CA GLU A 159 27.92 -1.66 4.23
C GLU A 159 28.80 -0.66 3.47
N ASP A 160 28.58 0.64 3.70
CA ASP A 160 29.41 1.70 3.14
C ASP A 160 30.86 1.63 3.61
N GLU A 161 31.08 1.39 4.90
CA GLU A 161 32.43 1.20 5.44
C GLU A 161 33.12 -0.03 4.83
N ALA A 162 32.42 -1.16 4.70
CA ALA A 162 32.94 -2.36 4.05
C ALA A 162 33.27 -2.12 2.57
N ARG A 163 32.39 -1.39 1.86
CA ARG A 163 32.59 -0.98 0.46
C ARG A 163 33.83 -0.11 0.30
N LEU A 164 34.03 0.88 1.18
CA LEU A 164 35.20 1.75 1.19
C LEU A 164 36.49 0.97 1.46
N LYS A 165 36.49 0.09 2.47
CA LYS A 165 37.64 -0.79 2.78
C LYS A 165 38.01 -1.67 1.59
N ARG A 166 37.03 -2.30 0.95
CA ARG A 166 37.24 -3.11 -0.27
C ARG A 166 37.86 -2.30 -1.40
N LYS A 167 37.37 -1.07 -1.63
CA LYS A 167 37.93 -0.16 -2.65
C LYS A 167 39.38 0.23 -2.35
N LYS A 168 39.70 0.52 -1.08
CA LYS A 168 41.08 0.82 -0.65
C LYS A 168 42.01 -0.37 -0.90
N LEU A 169 41.62 -1.58 -0.46
CA LEU A 169 42.40 -2.81 -0.68
C LEU A 169 42.68 -3.07 -2.16
N GLN A 170 41.67 -2.90 -3.02
CA GLN A 170 41.82 -3.03 -4.47
C GLN A 170 42.78 -1.99 -5.07
N SER A 171 42.73 -0.74 -4.58
CA SER A 171 43.65 0.31 -5.01
C SER A 171 45.10 -0.02 -4.65
N SER A 172 45.35 -0.41 -3.39
CA SER A 172 46.68 -0.78 -2.91
C SER A 172 47.25 -1.98 -3.68
N LYS A 173 46.42 -2.99 -3.96
CA LYS A 173 46.82 -4.16 -4.76
C LYS A 173 47.20 -3.80 -6.20
N LYS A 174 46.56 -2.79 -6.80
CA LYS A 174 46.92 -2.30 -8.14
C LYS A 174 48.23 -1.51 -8.12
N GLN A 175 48.43 -0.67 -7.11
CA GLN A 175 49.66 0.10 -6.95
C GLN A 175 50.89 -0.79 -6.75
N SER A 176 50.77 -1.85 -5.93
CA SER A 176 51.89 -2.78 -5.71
C SER A 176 52.31 -3.51 -6.99
N ARG A 177 51.35 -3.85 -7.87
CA ARG A 177 51.64 -4.46 -9.19
C ARG A 177 52.37 -3.52 -10.14
N SER A 178 52.08 -2.23 -10.09
CA SER A 178 52.68 -1.24 -11.00
C SER A 178 54.11 -0.83 -10.61
N LYS A 179 54.56 -1.17 -9.39
CA LYS A 179 55.85 -0.70 -8.85
C LYS A 179 56.98 -1.72 -9.00
N GLY A 180 56.69 -2.93 -9.47
CA GLY A 180 57.67 -4.01 -9.65
C GLY A 180 58.14 -4.22 -11.08
N ASP A 181 57.98 -3.23 -11.96
CA ASP A 181 58.33 -3.29 -13.40
C ASP A 181 59.20 -2.08 -13.78
N MET A 182 60.25 -1.84 -12.99
CA MET A 182 61.26 -0.80 -13.19
C MET A 182 62.63 -1.37 -12.80
N ASP A 183 63.14 -2.31 -13.60
CA ASP A 183 64.55 -2.71 -13.66
C ASP A 183 65.00 -2.68 -15.13
#